data_AF-A0A929PVV7-F1
#
_entry.id   AF-A0A929PVV7-F1
#
_cell.length_a   1.000
_cell.length_b   1.000
_cell.length_c   1.000
_cell.angle_alpha   90.00
_cell.angle_beta   90.00
_cell.angle_gamma   90.00
#
_symmetry.space_group_name_H-M   'P 1'
#
loop_
_entity.id
_entity.type
_entity.pdbx_description
1 polymer ?
#
loop_
_entity_poly.entity_id
_entity_poly.type
_entity_poly.pdbx_seq_one_letter_code
_entity_poly.pdbx_strand_id
1 'polypeptide(L)' 'MARSKRKTPIFGQTTASSEKLDKRRWNRVFRRITKTKLGLEDETPVRMEEVSNVWDGAKDGKHYYSGHTLKDLRK' A
#
# COMPACT_ATOMS: atom_id res chain seq x y z
N MET A 1 25.59 -9.41 -19.13
CA MET A 1 24.69 -9.29 -17.95
C MET A 1 25.43 -8.68 -16.77
N ALA A 2 25.69 -7.37 -16.82
CA ALA A 2 26.46 -6.69 -15.79
C ALA A 2 25.55 -5.76 -14.97
N ARG A 3 25.47 -6.01 -13.66
CA ARG A 3 24.93 -5.12 -12.61
C ARG A 3 23.40 -5.12 -12.43
N SER A 4 22.83 -6.26 -12.05
CA SER A 4 21.57 -6.24 -11.30
C SER A 4 21.83 -5.66 -9.90
N LYS A 5 21.55 -4.37 -9.73
CA LYS A 5 21.63 -3.70 -8.42
C LYS A 5 20.35 -4.02 -7.65
N ARG A 6 20.48 -4.65 -6.49
CA ARG A 6 19.33 -4.98 -5.63
C ARG A 6 18.82 -3.72 -4.95
N LYS A 7 17.50 -3.61 -4.81
CA LYS A 7 16.87 -2.46 -4.14
C LYS A 7 17.15 -2.50 -2.64
N THR A 8 17.37 -1.33 -2.07
CA THR A 8 17.44 -1.13 -0.62
C THR A 8 16.13 -1.55 0.05
N PRO A 9 16.19 -2.30 1.15
CA PRO A 9 15.00 -2.66 1.91
C PRO A 9 14.28 -1.41 2.41
N ILE A 10 12.95 -1.44 2.38
CA ILE A 10 12.08 -0.37 2.87
C ILE A 10 11.28 -0.92 4.05
N PHE A 11 11.22 -0.15 5.13
CA PHE A 11 10.46 -0.48 6.34
C PHE A 11 9.46 0.61 6.68
N GLY A 12 8.41 0.22 7.40
CA GLY A 12 7.39 1.13 7.92
C GLY A 12 7.70 1.57 9.36
N GLN A 13 7.28 2.77 9.79
CA GLN A 13 7.30 3.19 11.20
C GLN A 13 6.08 2.62 11.93
N THR A 14 6.06 1.31 12.11
CA THR A 14 4.91 0.60 12.67
C THR A 14 5.31 -0.76 13.22
N THR A 15 4.56 -1.23 14.22
CA THR A 15 4.62 -2.60 14.72
C THR A 15 3.87 -3.59 13.82
N ALA A 16 3.04 -3.10 12.90
CA ALA A 16 2.29 -3.94 11.98
C ALA A 16 3.22 -4.65 11.00
N SER A 17 3.11 -5.99 10.94
CA SER A 17 3.94 -6.82 10.06
C SER A 17 3.58 -6.64 8.58
N SER A 18 2.31 -6.37 8.25
CA SER A 18 1.83 -6.31 6.87
C SER A 18 0.71 -5.29 6.65
N GLU A 19 0.69 -4.66 5.47
CA GLU A 19 -0.41 -3.79 4.98
C GLU A 19 -1.49 -4.59 4.24
N LYS A 20 -1.36 -5.92 4.15
CA LYS A 20 -2.18 -6.75 3.25
C LYS A 20 -3.67 -6.70 3.59
N LEU A 21 -3.99 -6.67 4.88
CA LEU A 21 -5.38 -6.64 5.35
C LEU A 21 -6.06 -5.31 5.02
N ASP A 22 -5.39 -4.19 5.30
CA ASP A 22 -5.90 -2.84 5.04
C ASP A 22 -6.13 -2.63 3.54
N LYS A 23 -5.12 -2.97 2.71
CA LYS A 23 -5.26 -2.92 1.25
C LYS A 23 -6.43 -3.77 0.75
N ARG A 24 -6.65 -4.95 1.35
CA ARG A 24 -7.77 -5.82 0.97
C ARG A 24 -9.11 -5.20 1.36
N ARG A 25 -9.21 -4.62 2.56
CA ARG A 25 -10.41 -3.95 3.05
C ARG A 25 -10.73 -2.76 2.16
N TRP A 26 -9.80 -1.84 1.95
CA TRP A 26 -10.01 -0.64 1.14
C TRP A 26 -10.44 -0.98 -0.29
N ASN A 27 -9.75 -1.91 -0.96
CA ASN A 27 -10.12 -2.32 -2.33
C ASN A 27 -11.51 -2.98 -2.39
N ARG A 28 -11.93 -3.71 -1.35
CA ARG A 28 -13.28 -4.29 -1.27
C ARG A 28 -14.34 -3.20 -1.14
N VAL A 29 -14.10 -2.20 -0.29
CA VAL A 29 -15.03 -1.07 -0.11
C VAL A 29 -15.12 -0.25 -1.40
N PHE A 30 -13.97 0.09 -2.00
CA PHE A 30 -13.90 0.81 -3.27
C PHE A 30 -14.74 0.13 -4.35
N ARG A 31 -14.51 -1.16 -4.61
CA ARG A 31 -15.29 -1.93 -5.60
C ARG A 31 -16.77 -1.97 -5.30
N ARG A 32 -17.16 -2.06 -4.02
CA ARG A 32 -18.57 -2.06 -3.62
C ARG A 32 -19.22 -0.72 -3.96
N ILE A 33 -18.60 0.39 -3.56
CA ILE A 33 -19.12 1.74 -3.83
C ILE A 33 -19.17 2.01 -5.33
N THR A 34 -18.09 1.70 -6.07
CA THR A 34 -18.07 1.84 -7.53
C THR A 34 -19.21 1.07 -8.19
N LYS A 35 -19.49 -0.17 -7.78
CA LYS A 35 -20.60 -0.96 -8.34
C LYS A 35 -21.96 -0.32 -8.04
N THR A 36 -22.16 0.18 -6.84
CA THR A 36 -23.41 0.86 -6.44
C THR A 36 -23.62 2.13 -7.27
N LYS A 37 -22.58 2.97 -7.38
CA LYS A 37 -22.64 4.22 -8.14
C LYS A 37 -22.85 4.01 -9.64
N LEU A 38 -22.17 3.02 -10.22
CA LEU A 38 -22.35 2.66 -11.63
C LEU A 38 -23.79 2.23 -11.93
N GLY A 39 -24.44 1.51 -11.00
CA GLY A 39 -25.85 1.13 -11.13
C GLY A 39 -26.84 2.29 -10.96
N LEU A 40 -26.40 3.41 -10.39
CA LEU A 40 -27.15 4.65 -10.24
C LEU A 40 -26.84 5.66 -11.36
N GLU A 41 -26.00 5.28 -12.33
CA GLU A 41 -25.44 6.18 -13.36
C GLU A 41 -24.74 7.43 -12.78
N ASP A 42 -24.22 7.32 -11.56
CA ASP A 42 -23.52 8.38 -10.83
C ASP A 42 -21.99 8.27 -11.00
N GLU A 43 -21.26 9.35 -10.73
CA GLU A 43 -19.81 9.41 -10.88
C GLU A 43 -19.09 8.45 -9.93
N THR A 44 -18.36 7.50 -10.52
CA THR A 44 -17.58 6.52 -9.77
C THR A 44 -16.38 7.15 -9.07
N PRO A 45 -16.05 6.72 -7.84
CA PRO A 45 -14.91 7.28 -7.15
C PRO A 45 -13.61 6.96 -7.91
N VAL A 46 -12.71 7.94 -8.01
CA VAL A 46 -11.42 7.80 -8.70
C VAL A 46 -10.30 7.56 -7.71
N ARG A 47 -10.35 8.27 -6.57
CA ARG A 47 -9.36 8.16 -5.50
C ARG A 47 -9.86 7.27 -4.37
N MET A 48 -8.93 6.59 -3.72
CA MET A 48 -9.22 5.79 -2.52
C MET A 48 -9.63 6.65 -1.32
N GLU A 49 -9.18 7.90 -1.28
CA GLU A 49 -9.52 8.92 -0.26
C GLU A 49 -11.03 9.21 -0.22
N GLU A 50 -11.72 9.09 -1.36
CA GLU A 50 -13.16 9.34 -1.47
C GLU A 50 -14.00 8.25 -0.80
N VAL A 51 -13.40 7.08 -0.55
CA VAL A 51 -14.08 5.88 -0.05
C VAL A 51 -13.58 5.45 1.33
N SER A 52 -12.33 5.79 1.65
CA SER A 52 -11.69 5.39 2.89
C SER A 52 -10.69 6.44 3.34
N ASN A 53 -10.57 6.60 4.66
CA ASN A 53 -9.50 7.42 5.23
C ASN A 53 -8.15 6.74 4.98
N VAL A 54 -7.25 7.43 4.28
CA VAL A 54 -5.91 6.91 3.95
C VAL A 54 -5.03 6.78 5.19
N TRP A 55 -5.34 7.51 6.26
CA TRP A 55 -4.63 7.49 7.54
C TRP A 55 -5.06 6.35 8.46
N ASP A 56 -6.13 5.62 8.15
CA ASP A 56 -6.61 4.48 8.98
C ASP A 56 -5.73 3.21 8.81
N GLY A 57 -4.70 3.26 7.98
CA GLY A 57 -3.82 2.13 7.71
C GLY A 57 -2.94 1.78 8.91
N ALA A 58 -2.75 0.49 9.19
CA ALA A 58 -1.92 0.06 10.32
C ALA A 58 -0.42 0.34 10.10
N LYS A 59 0.01 0.54 8.86
CA LYS A 59 1.36 1.03 8.56
C LYS A 59 1.32 2.48 8.12
N ASP A 60 2.23 3.25 8.68
CA ASP A 60 2.56 4.60 8.22
C ASP A 60 4.08 4.77 8.09
N GLY A 61 4.52 5.79 7.35
CA GLY A 61 5.91 6.23 7.20
C GLY A 61 6.83 5.18 6.59
N LYS A 62 7.29 5.37 5.34
CA LYS A 62 8.22 4.43 4.68
C LYS A 62 9.63 5.01 4.64
N HIS A 63 10.60 4.25 5.14
CA HIS A 63 12.01 4.63 5.12
C HIS A 63 12.86 3.53 4.51
N TYR A 64 13.86 3.96 3.74
CA TYR A 64 14.93 3.07 3.32
C TYR A 64 15.81 2.74 4.51
N TYR A 65 16.27 1.50 4.58
CA TYR A 65 17.26 1.11 5.58
C TYR A 65 18.61 1.73 5.25
N SER A 66 18.94 2.85 5.90
CA SER A 66 20.17 3.61 5.67
C SER A 66 21.43 2.79 6.00
N GLY A 67 21.36 1.91 7.00
CA GLY A 67 22.46 1.04 7.45
C GLY A 67 22.54 -0.33 6.77
N HIS A 68 21.95 -0.51 5.59
CA HIS A 68 21.93 -1.81 4.92
C HIS A 68 23.33 -2.30 4.54
N THR A 69 23.61 -3.57 4.85
CA THR A 69 24.84 -4.23 4.42
C THR A 69 24.62 -5.00 3.11
N LEU A 70 25.70 -5.40 2.45
CA LEU A 70 25.63 -6.30 1.29
C LEU A 70 25.01 -7.67 1.61
N LYS A 71 24.96 -8.07 2.90
CA LYS A 71 24.28 -9.29 3.35
C LYS A 71 22.76 -9.11 3.38
N ASP A 72 22.28 -7.95 3.83
CA ASP A 72 20.83 -7.66 3.91
C ASP A 72 20.19 -7.55 2.53
N LEU A 73 20.99 -7.27 1.51
CA LEU A 73 20.58 -7.32 0.12
C LEU A 73 20.56 -8.75 -0.45
N ARG A 74 20.98 -9.80 0.27
CA ARG A 74 21.00 -11.20 -0.22
C ARG A 74 19.59 -11.79 -0.29
N LYS A 75 19.43 -12.91 -1.00
CA LYS A 75 18.11 -13.53 -1.30
C LYS A 75 17.82 -14.59 -0.26
#